data_AF-A0A7Y2TTN2-F1
#
_entry.id   AF-A0A7Y2TTN2-F1
#
_cell.length_a   1.000
_cell.length_b   1.000
_cell.length_c   1.000
_cell.angle_alpha   90.00
_cell.angle_beta   90.00
_cell.angle_gamma   90.00
#
_symmetry.space_group_name_H-M   'P 1'
#
loop_
_entity.id
_entity.type
_entity.pdbx_description
1 polymer ?
#
loop_
_entity_poly.entity_id
_entity_poly.type
_entity_poly.pdbx_seq_one_letter_code
_entity_poly.pdbx_strand_id
1 'polypeptide(L)'
;MLAAEELEDLLEKERAAILQGRIQDLEGLGARKLALLSAVERGSDTSAKQLKTLSILTRRNASLLSASGRGIKAAIRQIGEANTQKHQAFYGPDGERKPMVPLRERLEQKL
;
A
#
# COMPACT_ATOMS: atom_id res chain seq x y z
N MET A 1 -2.27 -1.51 -32.40
CA MET A 1 -3.04 -1.40 -31.14
C MET A 1 -3.15 0.08 -30.84
N LEU A 2 -4.35 0.58 -30.50
CA LEU A 2 -4.52 2.01 -30.23
C LEU A 2 -3.87 2.35 -28.88
N ALA A 3 -3.24 3.52 -28.75
CA ALA A 3 -2.59 3.94 -27.50
C ALA A 3 -3.55 3.93 -26.29
N ALA A 4 -4.84 4.19 -26.54
CA ALA A 4 -5.90 4.11 -25.54
C ALA A 4 -6.14 2.67 -25.03
N GLU A 5 -6.12 1.67 -25.92
CA GLU A 5 -6.29 0.26 -25.54
C GLU A 5 -5.08 -0.23 -24.71
N GLU A 6 -3.87 0.14 -25.14
CA GLU A 6 -2.66 -0.19 -24.38
C GLU A 6 -2.65 0.47 -23.00
N LEU A 7 -3.22 1.67 -22.88
CA LEU A 7 -3.35 2.35 -21.59
C LEU A 7 -4.41 1.68 -20.70
N GLU A 8 -5.53 1.23 -21.26
CA GLU A 8 -6.53 0.44 -20.51
C GLU A 8 -5.90 -0.84 -19.94
N ASP A 9 -5.16 -1.59 -20.76
CA ASP A 9 -4.43 -2.79 -20.33
C ASP A 9 -3.40 -2.49 -19.24
N LEU A 10 -2.67 -1.38 -19.37
CA LEU A 10 -1.72 -0.94 -18.35
C LEU A 10 -2.42 -0.63 -17.02
N LEU A 11 -3.57 0.05 -17.07
CA LEU A 11 -4.35 0.38 -15.87
C LEU A 11 -4.92 -0.88 -15.19
N GLU A 12 -5.28 -1.93 -15.94
CA GLU A 12 -5.67 -3.22 -15.32
C GLU A 12 -4.46 -3.95 -14.71
N LYS A 13 -3.27 -3.87 -15.32
CA LYS A 13 -2.03 -4.40 -14.73
C LYS A 13 -1.65 -3.67 -13.44
N GLU A 14 -1.77 -2.34 -13.41
CA GLU A 14 -1.59 -1.56 -12.18
C GLU A 14 -2.55 -2.02 -11.07
N ARG A 15 -3.83 -2.22 -11.41
CA ARG A 15 -4.82 -2.72 -10.44
C ARG A 15 -4.41 -4.08 -9.89
N ALA A 16 -4.02 -5.01 -10.75
CA ALA A 16 -3.61 -6.35 -10.32
C ALA A 16 -2.40 -6.27 -9.36
N ALA A 17 -1.40 -5.44 -9.68
CA ALA A 17 -0.24 -5.22 -8.84
C ALA A 17 -0.62 -4.62 -7.46
N ILE A 18 -1.50 -3.61 -7.43
CA ILE A 18 -2.00 -3.01 -6.18
C ILE A 18 -2.72 -4.06 -5.31
N LEU A 19 -3.59 -4.87 -5.91
CA LEU A 19 -4.35 -5.90 -5.19
C LEU A 19 -3.47 -7.04 -4.68
N GLN A 20 -2.39 -7.35 -5.39
CA GLN A 20 -1.42 -8.38 -4.98
C GLN A 20 -0.35 -7.84 -4.02
N GLY A 21 -0.40 -6.56 -3.66
CA GLY A 21 0.61 -5.92 -2.81
C GLY A 21 1.98 -5.77 -3.48
N ARG A 22 2.09 -5.93 -4.80
CA ARG A 22 3.33 -5.78 -5.57
C ARG A 22 3.57 -4.32 -5.91
N ILE A 23 3.74 -3.49 -4.89
CA ILE A 23 3.88 -2.03 -5.05
C ILE A 23 5.16 -1.66 -5.81
N GLN A 24 6.22 -2.47 -5.68
CA GLN A 24 7.47 -2.31 -6.43
C GLN A 24 7.29 -2.41 -7.94
N ASP A 25 6.31 -3.20 -8.42
CA ASP A 25 6.06 -3.36 -9.85
C ASP A 25 5.44 -2.08 -10.45
N LEU A 26 4.83 -1.21 -9.62
CA LEU A 26 4.19 0.03 -10.08
C LEU A 26 5.20 1.07 -10.57
N GLU A 27 6.42 1.07 -10.02
CA GLU A 27 7.47 2.02 -10.43
C GLU A 27 7.84 1.81 -11.90
N GLY A 28 7.96 0.55 -12.34
CA GLY A 28 8.21 0.21 -13.74
C GLY A 28 7.04 0.53 -14.68
N LEU A 29 5.81 0.58 -14.17
CA LEU A 29 4.62 0.94 -14.97
C LEU A 29 4.48 2.46 -15.18
N GLY A 30 5.03 3.28 -14.27
CA GLY A 30 4.88 4.73 -14.29
C GLY A 30 5.40 5.41 -15.57
N ALA A 31 6.63 5.06 -15.99
CA ALA A 31 7.22 5.62 -17.20
C ALA A 31 6.41 5.27 -18.47
N ARG A 32 5.94 4.02 -18.56
CA ARG A 32 5.10 3.56 -19.67
C ARG A 32 3.73 4.24 -19.68
N LYS A 33 3.14 4.48 -18.52
CA LYS A 33 1.87 5.20 -18.37
C LYS A 33 1.95 6.63 -18.90
N LEU A 34 3.01 7.36 -18.55
CA LEU A 34 3.22 8.73 -19.03
C LEU A 34 3.38 8.76 -20.55
N ALA A 35 4.16 7.83 -21.12
CA ALA A 35 4.34 7.73 -22.56
C ALA A 35 3.01 7.47 -23.31
N LEU A 36 2.19 6.55 -22.79
CA LEU A 36 0.88 6.23 -23.35
C LEU A 36 -0.12 7.39 -23.21
N LEU A 37 -0.11 8.11 -22.08
CA LEU A 37 -0.92 9.32 -21.90
C LEU A 37 -0.57 10.39 -22.93
N SER A 38 0.72 10.66 -23.15
CA SER A 38 1.17 11.59 -24.19
C SER A 38 0.85 11.12 -25.61
N ALA A 39 0.74 9.81 -25.84
CA ALA A 39 0.30 9.27 -27.13
C ALA A 39 -1.22 9.42 -27.32
N VAL A 40 -2.00 9.20 -26.28
CA VAL A 40 -3.45 9.44 -26.27
C VAL A 40 -3.79 10.91 -26.48
N GLU A 41 -3.04 11.83 -25.86
CA GLU A 41 -3.24 13.27 -26.00
C GLU A 41 -2.94 13.77 -27.42
N ARG A 42 -1.90 13.22 -28.06
CA ARG A 42 -1.51 13.59 -29.43
C ARG A 42 -2.35 12.89 -30.50
N GLY A 43 -2.95 11.75 -30.18
CA GLY A 43 -3.73 10.95 -31.11
C GLY A 43 -5.17 11.44 -31.24
N SER A 44 -5.60 11.76 -32.47
CA SER A 44 -6.99 12.11 -32.78
C SER A 44 -7.97 10.93 -32.70
N ASP A 45 -7.48 9.71 -32.59
CA ASP A 45 -8.30 8.49 -32.69
C ASP A 45 -8.93 8.06 -31.36
N THR A 46 -8.69 8.79 -30.27
CA THR A 46 -9.29 8.46 -28.97
C THR A 46 -10.67 9.08 -28.85
N SER A 47 -11.71 8.23 -28.80
CA SER A 47 -13.08 8.69 -28.62
C SER A 47 -13.34 9.25 -27.21
N ALA A 48 -14.32 10.14 -27.09
CA ALA A 48 -14.78 10.66 -25.79
C ALA A 48 -15.23 9.54 -24.82
N LYS A 49 -15.77 8.43 -25.36
CA LYS A 49 -16.14 7.25 -24.57
C LYS A 49 -14.90 6.57 -23.97
N GLN A 50 -13.84 6.37 -24.76
CA GLN A 50 -12.57 5.81 -24.27
C GLN A 50 -11.91 6.71 -23.23
N LEU A 51 -11.87 8.02 -23.45
CA LEU A 51 -11.34 8.97 -22.45
C LEU A 51 -12.10 8.89 -21.12
N LYS A 52 -13.44 8.72 -21.17
CA LYS A 52 -14.25 8.51 -19.97
C LYS A 52 -13.90 7.20 -19.26
N THR A 53 -13.72 6.11 -20.01
CA THR A 53 -13.28 4.81 -19.45
C THR A 53 -11.92 4.95 -18.77
N LEU A 54 -10.93 5.52 -19.44
CA LEU A 54 -9.58 5.75 -18.91
C LEU A 54 -9.59 6.59 -17.62
N SER A 55 -10.42 7.63 -17.57
CA SER A 55 -10.61 8.45 -16.36
C SER A 55 -11.18 7.63 -15.20
N ILE A 56 -12.18 6.78 -15.45
CA ILE A 56 -12.78 5.90 -14.43
C ILE A 56 -11.72 4.92 -13.88
N LEU A 57 -10.98 4.25 -14.78
CA LEU A 57 -9.95 3.28 -14.41
C LEU A 57 -8.83 3.94 -13.60
N THR A 58 -8.39 5.14 -14.01
CA THR A 58 -7.36 5.90 -13.30
C THR A 58 -7.81 6.29 -11.89
N ARG A 59 -9.05 6.80 -11.73
CA ARG A 59 -9.61 7.15 -10.41
C ARG A 59 -9.75 5.93 -9.51
N ARG A 60 -10.18 4.80 -10.06
CA ARG A 60 -10.28 3.52 -9.32
C ARG A 60 -8.92 3.12 -8.77
N ASN A 61 -7.88 3.13 -9.59
CA ASN A 61 -6.53 2.75 -9.17
C ASN A 61 -5.96 3.72 -8.13
N ALA A 62 -6.18 5.03 -8.28
CA ALA A 62 -5.76 6.03 -7.30
C ALA A 62 -6.44 5.80 -5.93
N SER A 63 -7.73 5.48 -5.93
CA SER A 63 -8.47 5.16 -4.70
C SER A 63 -7.93 3.89 -4.02
N LEU A 64 -7.68 2.83 -4.80
CA LEU A 64 -7.10 1.57 -4.31
C LEU A 64 -5.72 1.80 -3.70
N LEU A 65 -4.82 2.48 -4.42
CA LEU A 65 -3.47 2.76 -3.94
C LEU A 65 -3.48 3.59 -2.64
N SER A 66 -4.36 4.59 -2.56
CA SER A 66 -4.55 5.40 -1.36
C SER A 66 -5.04 4.56 -0.17
N ALA A 67 -6.00 3.66 -0.40
CA ALA A 67 -6.47 2.73 0.63
C ALA A 67 -5.37 1.78 1.10
N SER A 68 -4.63 1.17 0.17
CA SER A 68 -3.48 0.31 0.49
C SER A 68 -2.41 1.06 1.30
N GLY A 69 -2.09 2.30 0.92
CA GLY A 69 -1.15 3.15 1.65
C GLY A 69 -1.59 3.47 3.08
N ARG A 70 -2.89 3.69 3.32
CA ARG A 70 -3.42 3.84 4.69
C ARG A 70 -3.27 2.56 5.50
N GLY A 71 -3.57 1.40 4.90
CA GLY A 71 -3.42 0.09 5.54
C GLY A 71 -1.96 -0.20 5.94
N ILE A 72 -1.01 0.04 5.05
CA ILE A 72 0.42 -0.14 5.32
C ILE A 72 0.88 0.77 6.46
N LYS A 73 0.50 2.05 6.45
CA LYS A 73 0.84 2.99 7.54
C LYS A 73 0.27 2.54 8.89
N ALA A 74 -0.97 2.05 8.91
CA ALA A 74 -1.59 1.52 10.11
C ALA A 74 -0.84 0.27 10.63
N ALA A 75 -0.45 -0.64 9.74
CA ALA A 75 0.33 -1.82 10.10
C ALA A 75 1.71 -1.45 10.68
N ILE A 76 2.43 -0.52 10.04
CA ILE A 76 3.72 -0.01 10.55
C ILE A 76 3.55 0.58 11.95
N ARG A 77 2.52 1.40 12.16
CA ARG A 77 2.21 1.98 13.46
C ARG A 77 1.97 0.90 14.52
N GLN A 78 1.15 -0.10 14.20
CA GLN A 78 0.82 -1.19 15.12
C GLN A 78 2.06 -2.03 15.49
N ILE A 79 2.95 -2.30 14.52
CA ILE A 79 4.23 -2.97 14.78
C ILE A 79 5.12 -2.13 15.69
N GLY A 80 5.18 -0.81 15.47
CA GLY A 80 5.90 0.13 16.32
C GLY A 80 5.39 0.13 17.76
N GLU A 81 4.08 0.19 17.95
CA GLU A 81 3.42 0.12 19.27
C GLU A 81 3.67 -1.22 19.98
N ALA A 82 3.63 -2.34 19.25
CA ALA A 82 3.94 -3.66 19.82
C ALA A 82 5.41 -3.77 20.28
N ASN A 83 6.34 -3.15 19.54
CA ASN A 83 7.74 -3.11 19.93
C ASN A 83 7.99 -2.22 21.16
N THR A 84 7.30 -1.08 21.30
CA THR A 84 7.45 -0.22 22.48
C THR A 84 6.84 -0.81 23.74
N GLN A 85 5.73 -1.55 23.64
CA GLN A 85 5.12 -2.25 24.78
C GLN A 85 6.04 -3.30 25.41
N LYS A 86 6.89 -3.97 24.63
CA LYS A 86 7.90 -4.92 25.16
C LYS A 86 8.95 -4.25 26.06
N HIS A 87 9.09 -2.92 25.99
CA HIS A 87 10.07 -2.16 26.76
C HIS A 87 9.46 -1.34 27.89
N GLN A 88 8.18 -1.54 28.23
CA GLN A 88 7.60 -0.90 29.41
C GLN A 88 8.18 -1.53 30.67
N ALA A 89 8.95 -0.73 31.42
CA ALA A 89 9.42 -1.10 32.75
C ALA A 89 8.41 -0.60 33.80
N PHE A 90 8.02 -1.47 34.72
CA PHE A 90 7.18 -1.09 35.86
C PHE A 90 8.07 -0.79 37.06
N TYR A 91 7.64 0.15 37.90
CA TYR A 91 8.25 0.36 39.21
C TYR A 91 7.79 -0.77 40.15
N GLY A 92 8.74 -1.45 40.77
CA GLY A 92 8.46 -2.35 41.90
C GLY A 92 8.02 -1.56 43.14
N PRO A 93 7.53 -2.25 44.19
CA PRO A 93 7.20 -1.64 45.48
C PRO A 93 8.39 -0.86 46.09
N ASP A 94 9.60 -1.27 45.69
CA ASP A 94 10.90 -0.77 46.12
C ASP A 94 11.35 0.46 45.32
N GLY A 95 10.57 0.90 44.33
CA GLY A 95 10.89 2.02 43.44
C GLY A 95 11.86 1.67 42.29
N GLU A 96 12.37 0.44 42.22
CA GLU A 96 13.25 0.01 41.13
C GLU A 96 12.48 -0.33 39.85
N ARG A 97 13.01 0.08 38.68
CA ARG A 97 12.45 -0.29 37.37
C ARG A 97 12.82 -1.73 37.02
N LYS A 98 11.82 -2.59 36.86
CA LYS A 98 12.00 -3.96 36.34
C LYS A 98 11.38 -4.09 34.95
N PRO A 99 12.08 -4.69 33.98
CA PRO A 99 11.53 -4.92 32.64
C PRO A 99 10.31 -5.85 32.73
N MET A 100 9.26 -5.56 31.95
CA MET A 100 8.08 -6.40 31.89
C MET A 100 8.41 -7.71 31.15
N VAL A 101 8.58 -8.80 31.92
CA VAL A 101 8.77 -10.14 31.35
C VAL A 101 7.50 -10.58 30.61
N PRO A 102 7.60 -11.12 29.37
CA PRO A 102 6.45 -11.53 28.57
C PRO A 102 5.55 -12.54 29.30
N LEU A 103 4.24 -12.47 29.07
CA LEU A 103 3.23 -13.30 29.76
C LEU A 103 3.49 -14.81 29.67
N ARG A 104 4.16 -15.29 28.61
CA ARG A 104 4.51 -16.71 28.42
C ARG A 104 5.42 -17.26 29.51
N GLU A 105 6.37 -16.45 30.01
CA GLU A 105 7.33 -16.89 31.02
C GLU A 105 6.78 -16.80 32.46
N ARG A 106 5.64 -16.13 32.67
CA ARG A 106 5.02 -15.97 34.00
C ARG A 106 4.31 -17.23 34.49
N LEU A 107 3.94 -18.13 33.58
CA LEU A 107 3.24 -19.37 33.92
C LEU A 107 4.22 -20.49 34.30
N GLU A 108 5.49 -20.42 33.89
CA GLU A 108 6.51 -21.42 34.20
C GLU A 108 7.21 -21.18 35.55
N GLN A 109 7.04 -20.00 36.16
CA GLN A 109 7.61 -19.67 37.49
C GLN A 109 6.70 -20.06 38.67
N LYS A 110 5.57 -20.71 38.41
CA LYS A 110 4.71 -21.32 39.45
C LYS A 110 4.70 -22.84 39.31
N LEU A 111 5.84 -23.48 39.54
CA LEU A 111 5.97 -24.89 39.89
C LEU A 111 7.08 -25.06 40.91
#